data_AF-A0A1Y2SDA4-F1
#
_entry.id   AF-A0A1Y2SDA4-F1
#
_cell.length_a   1.000
_cell.length_b   1.000
_cell.length_c   1.000
_cell.angle_alpha   90.00
_cell.angle_beta   90.00
_cell.angle_gamma   90.00
#
_symmetry.space_group_name_H-M   'P 1'
#
loop_
_entity.id
_entity.type
_entity.pdbx_description
1 polymer ?
#
loop_
_entity_poly.entity_id
_entity_poly.type
_entity_poly.pdbx_seq_one_letter_code
_entity_poly.pdbx_strand_id
1 'polypeptide(L)'
;MIGLKMYIHGYLRASTKEQDALRAKNRMKAFVEEKGFRLASWYHENVSGASLQRPELLRLLDAAAPGDIILIEQGDRLSRLDEAGWQKLKHLIQEKHLVVVSLDLPTSHMALTASAGNEFTHAMLKAINGMMLDMLAAIAWKDY
;
A
#
# COMPACT_ATOMS: atom_id res chain seq x y z
N MET A 1 -19.97 -12.68 -16.22
CA MET A 1 -18.65 -12.08 -15.93
C MET A 1 -18.40 -12.22 -14.45
N ILE A 2 -17.44 -13.06 -14.05
CA ILE A 2 -16.94 -13.09 -12.68
C ILE A 2 -16.00 -11.89 -12.62
N GLY A 3 -16.46 -10.76 -12.07
CA GLY A 3 -15.58 -9.61 -11.85
C GLY A 3 -14.38 -10.08 -11.03
N LEU A 4 -13.16 -9.75 -11.45
CA LEU A 4 -11.96 -10.06 -10.67
C LEU A 4 -12.21 -9.56 -9.23
N LYS A 5 -12.22 -10.49 -8.28
CA LYS A 5 -12.29 -10.15 -6.86
C LYS A 5 -10.94 -9.57 -6.48
N MET A 6 -10.87 -8.25 -6.39
CA MET A 6 -9.75 -7.53 -5.82
C MET A 6 -9.69 -7.78 -4.31
N TYR A 7 -8.54 -8.21 -3.80
CA TYR A 7 -8.31 -8.36 -2.37
C TYR A 7 -7.58 -7.15 -1.79
N ILE A 8 -7.85 -6.87 -0.51
CA ILE A 8 -7.18 -5.81 0.25
C ILE A 8 -6.29 -6.45 1.30
N HIS A 9 -4.99 -6.15 1.22
CA HIS A 9 -3.97 -6.63 2.15
C HIS A 9 -3.50 -5.49 3.05
N GLY A 10 -3.67 -5.63 4.37
CA GLY A 10 -3.27 -4.62 5.33
C GLY A 10 -1.79 -4.78 5.71
N TYR A 11 -1.00 -3.72 5.53
CA TYR A 11 0.40 -3.67 5.94
C TYR A 11 0.61 -2.71 7.12
N LEU A 12 1.19 -3.23 8.19
CA LEU A 12 1.41 -2.55 9.46
C LEU A 12 2.89 -2.60 9.82
N ARG A 13 3.51 -1.44 10.06
CA ARG A 13 4.94 -1.37 10.42
C ARG A 13 5.18 -0.47 11.63
N ALA A 14 5.87 -1.00 12.63
CA ALA A 14 6.50 -0.24 13.69
C ALA A 14 8.02 -0.15 13.44
N SER A 15 8.66 0.95 13.86
CA SER A 15 10.09 1.17 13.59
C SER A 15 10.99 0.50 14.63
N THR A 16 10.50 0.24 15.83
CA THR A 16 11.25 -0.43 16.91
C THR A 16 10.49 -1.62 17.49
N LYS A 17 11.17 -2.48 18.25
CA LYS A 17 10.55 -3.67 18.87
C LYS A 17 9.58 -3.31 19.99
N GLU A 18 9.77 -2.18 20.65
CA GLU A 18 8.90 -1.71 21.74
C GLU A 18 7.61 -1.06 21.23
N GLN A 19 7.58 -0.65 19.96
CA GLN A 19 6.41 -0.03 19.34
C GLN A 19 5.37 -1.08 18.95
N ASP A 20 4.10 -0.77 19.19
CA ASP A 20 2.99 -1.61 18.73
C ASP A 20 2.71 -1.40 17.23
N ALA A 21 3.11 -2.36 16.39
CA ALA A 21 2.78 -2.35 14.96
C ALA A 21 1.26 -2.44 14.71
N LEU A 22 0.50 -3.03 15.63
CA LEU A 22 -0.92 -3.25 15.48
C LEU A 22 -1.77 -2.03 15.86
N ARG A 23 -1.16 -0.95 16.36
CA ARG A 23 -1.87 0.27 16.82
C ARG A 23 -2.89 0.80 15.81
N ALA A 24 -2.59 0.68 14.51
CA ALA A 24 -3.41 1.20 13.42
C ALA A 24 -4.43 0.19 12.88
N LYS A 25 -4.35 -1.08 13.30
CA LYS A 25 -5.14 -2.18 12.74
C LYS A 25 -6.64 -1.92 12.80
N ASN A 26 -7.14 -1.48 13.97
CA ASN A 26 -8.58 -1.20 14.15
C ASN A 26 -9.06 -0.04 13.28
N ARG A 27 -8.26 1.03 13.18
CA ARG A 27 -8.56 2.20 12.34
C ARG A 27 -8.59 1.82 10.86
N MET A 28 -7.60 1.05 10.40
CA MET A 28 -7.54 0.55 9.02
C MET A 28 -8.69 -0.40 8.70
N LYS A 29 -9.05 -1.27 9.65
CA LYS A 29 -10.20 -2.16 9.50
C LYS A 29 -11.51 -1.38 9.35
N ALA A 30 -11.77 -0.43 10.25
CA ALA A 30 -12.96 0.41 10.20
C ALA A 30 -13.06 1.17 8.87
N PHE A 31 -11.95 1.76 8.41
CA PHE A 31 -11.89 2.45 7.12
C PHE A 31 -12.32 1.56 5.93
N VAL A 32 -11.84 0.32 5.89
CA VAL A 32 -12.20 -0.63 4.81
C VAL A 32 -13.68 -1.04 4.89
N GLU A 33 -14.18 -1.29 6.11
CA GLU A 33 -15.57 -1.67 6.36
C GLU A 33 -16.55 -0.54 6.02
N GLU A 34 -16.22 0.71 6.36
CA GLU A 34 -16.99 1.91 5.99
C GLU A 34 -17.10 2.10 4.47
N LYS A 35 -16.10 1.64 3.71
CA LYS A 35 -16.11 1.64 2.24
C LYS A 35 -16.83 0.43 1.63
N GLY A 36 -17.33 -0.50 2.45
CA GLY A 36 -18.04 -1.69 1.98
C GLY A 36 -17.14 -2.84 1.53
N PHE A 37 -15.85 -2.80 1.87
CA PHE A 37 -14.88 -3.85 1.51
C PHE A 37 -14.51 -4.70 2.72
N ARG A 38 -13.66 -5.71 2.49
CA ARG A 38 -13.08 -6.57 3.54
C ARG A 38 -11.59 -6.74 3.31
N LEU A 39 -10.83 -6.82 4.39
CA LEU A 39 -9.42 -7.21 4.33
C LEU A 39 -9.30 -8.73 4.17
N ALA A 40 -8.44 -9.16 3.25
CA ALA A 40 -8.14 -10.56 3.01
C ALA A 40 -7.05 -11.07 3.95
N SER A 41 -6.06 -10.23 4.28
CA SER A 41 -4.89 -10.63 5.06
C SER A 41 -4.24 -9.42 5.75
N TRP A 42 -3.47 -9.73 6.81
CA TRP A 42 -2.68 -8.76 7.56
C TRP A 42 -1.21 -9.17 7.58
N TYR A 43 -0.34 -8.19 7.39
CA TYR A 43 1.11 -8.31 7.38
C TYR A 43 1.64 -7.27 8.35
N HIS A 44 2.32 -7.69 9.41
CA HIS A 44 2.78 -6.77 10.45
C HIS A 44 4.20 -7.07 10.89
N GLU A 45 5.02 -6.04 11.03
CA GLU A 45 6.43 -6.19 11.39
C GLU A 45 6.98 -5.00 12.17
N ASN A 46 7.96 -5.28 13.02
CA ASN A 46 8.70 -4.29 13.80
C ASN A 46 10.11 -4.16 13.22
N VAL A 47 10.22 -3.42 12.11
CA VAL A 47 11.47 -3.23 11.36
C VAL A 47 11.63 -1.77 10.96
N SER A 48 12.88 -1.31 10.90
CA SER A 48 13.21 0.01 10.40
C SER A 48 12.72 0.21 8.96
N GLY A 49 12.21 1.40 8.67
CA GLY A 49 11.84 1.78 7.31
C GLY A 49 13.05 1.98 6.39
N ALA A 50 14.27 2.06 6.91
CA ALA A 50 15.46 2.40 6.13
C ALA A 50 15.92 1.31 5.14
N SER A 51 15.41 0.08 5.25
CA SER A 51 15.81 -1.03 4.40
C SER A 51 14.60 -1.75 3.82
N LEU A 52 14.79 -2.38 2.65
CA LEU A 52 13.82 -3.29 2.04
C LEU A 52 13.88 -4.71 2.64
N GLN A 53 14.75 -4.95 3.63
CA GLN A 53 14.77 -6.18 4.43
C GLN A 53 13.55 -6.25 5.37
N ARG A 54 12.38 -6.39 4.75
CA ARG A 54 11.06 -6.31 5.36
C ARG A 54 10.30 -7.59 5.01
N PRO A 55 10.49 -8.68 5.76
CA PRO A 55 9.99 -10.00 5.37
C PRO A 55 8.48 -10.02 5.19
N GLU A 56 7.72 -9.28 6.00
CA GLU A 56 6.25 -9.26 5.89
C GLU A 56 5.77 -8.42 4.70
N LEU A 57 6.46 -7.32 4.38
CA LEU A 57 6.20 -6.59 3.13
C LEU A 57 6.49 -7.45 1.90
N LEU A 58 7.62 -8.18 1.89
CA LEU A 58 7.96 -9.06 0.78
C LEU A 58 6.96 -10.22 0.66
N ARG A 59 6.54 -10.80 1.78
CA ARG A 59 5.49 -11.84 1.82
C ARG A 59 4.16 -11.32 1.28
N LEU A 60 3.80 -10.08 1.57
CA LEU A 60 2.62 -9.41 1.01
C LEU A 60 2.73 -9.31 -0.50
N LEU A 61 3.85 -8.77 -1.01
CA LEU A 61 4.06 -8.58 -2.45
C LEU A 61 4.04 -9.92 -3.21
N ASP A 62 4.55 -10.98 -2.61
CA ASP A 62 4.52 -12.33 -3.18
C ASP A 62 3.08 -12.88 -3.26
N ALA A 63 2.35 -12.80 -2.15
CA ALA A 63 0.98 -13.32 -2.03
C ALA A 63 -0.07 -12.49 -2.80
N ALA A 64 0.19 -11.21 -3.06
CA ALA A 64 -0.73 -10.32 -3.75
C ALA A 64 -0.89 -10.71 -5.23
N ALA A 65 -2.14 -10.81 -5.66
CA ALA A 65 -2.51 -11.05 -7.05
C ALA A 65 -2.55 -9.73 -7.84
N PRO A 66 -2.47 -9.79 -9.18
CA PRO A 66 -2.56 -8.58 -9.98
C PRO A 66 -3.85 -7.79 -9.74
N GLY A 67 -3.69 -6.48 -9.48
CA GLY A 67 -4.79 -5.59 -9.16
C GLY A 67 -5.21 -5.55 -7.68
N ASP A 68 -4.60 -6.36 -6.81
CA ASP A 68 -4.84 -6.30 -5.36
C ASP A 68 -4.39 -4.95 -4.76
N ILE A 69 -4.99 -4.62 -3.62
CA ILE A 69 -4.70 -3.39 -2.88
C ILE A 69 -3.75 -3.67 -1.71
N ILE A 70 -2.72 -2.83 -1.59
CA ILE A 70 -1.91 -2.68 -0.38
C ILE A 70 -2.47 -1.52 0.43
N LEU A 71 -3.04 -1.82 1.61
CA LEU A 71 -3.55 -0.81 2.53
C LEU A 71 -2.51 -0.49 3.61
N ILE A 72 -2.18 0.79 3.76
CA ILE A 72 -1.27 1.32 4.78
C ILE A 72 -1.91 2.45 5.58
N GLU A 73 -1.45 2.65 6.81
CA GLU A 73 -1.91 3.77 7.64
C GLU A 73 -1.40 5.12 7.11
N GLN A 74 -0.11 5.15 6.76
CA GLN A 74 0.61 6.36 6.38
C GLN A 74 1.62 6.08 5.27
N GLY A 75 1.88 7.07 4.41
CA GLY A 75 2.82 6.95 3.30
C GLY A 75 4.25 6.57 3.72
N ASP A 76 4.68 7.05 4.89
CA ASP A 76 6.00 6.78 5.50
C ASP A 76 6.23 5.30 5.85
N ARG A 77 5.17 4.48 5.83
CA ARG A 77 5.28 3.03 6.05
C ARG A 77 6.02 2.36 4.90
N LEU A 78 5.94 2.90 3.69
CA LEU A 78 6.65 2.41 2.51
C LEU A 78 7.86 3.26 2.15
N SER A 79 7.77 4.59 2.27
CA SER A 79 8.69 5.51 1.59
C SER A 79 10.08 5.71 2.19
N ARG A 80 10.33 5.32 3.44
CA ARG A 80 11.61 5.57 4.14
C ARG A 80 12.82 4.76 3.61
N LEU A 81 12.71 4.15 2.43
CA LEU A 81 13.77 3.41 1.77
C LEU A 81 14.80 4.36 1.18
N ASP A 82 16.04 3.88 1.04
CA ASP A 82 17.02 4.49 0.16
C ASP A 82 16.53 4.47 -1.31
N GLU A 83 17.19 5.23 -2.17
CA GLU A 83 16.77 5.35 -3.57
C GLU A 83 16.67 3.98 -4.27
N ALA A 84 17.69 3.13 -4.09
CA ALA A 84 17.73 1.80 -4.70
C ALA A 84 16.60 0.89 -4.19
N GLY A 85 16.38 0.85 -2.87
CA GLY A 85 15.30 0.07 -2.26
C GLY A 85 13.92 0.57 -2.69
N TRP A 86 13.75 1.89 -2.78
CA TRP A 86 12.51 2.49 -3.26
C TRP A 86 12.20 2.13 -4.71
N GLN A 87 13.18 2.26 -5.62
CA GLN A 87 12.98 1.90 -7.03
C GLN A 87 12.61 0.42 -7.18
N LYS A 88 13.23 -0.46 -6.40
CA LYS A 88 12.89 -1.89 -6.38
C LYS A 88 11.46 -2.13 -5.89
N LEU A 89 11.05 -1.48 -4.80
CA LEU A 89 9.66 -1.59 -4.30
C LEU A 89 8.65 -1.09 -5.34
N LYS A 90 8.92 0.08 -5.94
CA LYS A 90 8.07 0.67 -6.99
C LYS A 90 7.93 -0.28 -8.17
N HIS A 91 9.02 -0.88 -8.62
CA HIS A 91 9.00 -1.85 -9.72
C HIS A 91 8.12 -3.05 -9.41
N LEU A 92 8.27 -3.66 -8.23
CA LEU A 92 7.46 -4.83 -7.81
C LEU A 92 5.95 -4.50 -7.75
N ILE A 93 5.60 -3.32 -7.23
CA ILE A 93 4.21 -2.84 -7.18
C ILE A 93 3.67 -2.63 -8.60
N GLN A 94 4.44 -2.03 -9.49
CA GLN A 94 4.01 -1.72 -10.86
C GLN A 94 3.87 -2.97 -11.74
N GLU A 95 4.80 -3.92 -11.62
CA GLU A 95 4.80 -5.19 -12.35
C GLU A 95 3.54 -6.00 -12.07
N LYS A 96 3.16 -6.11 -10.80
CA LYS A 96 1.92 -6.78 -10.36
C LYS A 96 0.68 -5.88 -10.46
N HIS A 97 0.80 -4.65 -10.96
CA HIS A 97 -0.33 -3.69 -11.00
C HIS A 97 -1.03 -3.53 -9.65
N LEU A 98 -0.27 -3.60 -8.55
CA LEU A 98 -0.80 -3.43 -7.20
C LEU A 98 -1.16 -1.96 -6.98
N VAL A 99 -2.25 -1.74 -6.27
CA VAL A 99 -2.73 -0.40 -5.93
C VAL A 99 -2.41 -0.10 -4.48
N VAL A 100 -1.74 1.02 -4.21
CA VAL A 100 -1.45 1.44 -2.84
C VAL A 100 -2.54 2.40 -2.37
N VAL A 101 -3.12 2.12 -1.20
CA VAL A 101 -4.10 2.99 -0.54
C VAL A 101 -3.57 3.34 0.85
N SER A 102 -3.48 4.64 1.13
CA SER A 102 -3.06 5.16 2.43
C SER A 102 -4.17 5.94 3.10
N LEU A 103 -4.41 5.71 4.39
CA LEU A 103 -5.44 6.43 5.15
C LEU A 103 -5.17 7.95 5.21
N ASP A 104 -3.90 8.36 5.22
CA ASP A 104 -3.48 9.77 5.23
C ASP A 104 -3.39 10.43 3.83
N LEU A 105 -3.64 9.69 2.76
CA LEU A 105 -3.64 10.19 1.38
C LEU A 105 -5.03 10.04 0.75
N PRO A 106 -5.93 11.04 0.90
CA PRO A 106 -7.30 10.95 0.40
C PRO A 106 -7.42 10.64 -1.09
N THR A 107 -6.46 11.11 -1.91
CA THR A 107 -6.41 10.84 -3.35
C THR A 107 -6.31 9.35 -3.67
N SER A 108 -5.68 8.55 -2.80
CA SER A 108 -5.56 7.10 -2.97
C SER A 108 -6.87 6.34 -2.77
N HIS A 109 -7.84 6.94 -2.04
CA HIS A 109 -9.11 6.28 -1.70
C HIS A 109 -10.00 6.09 -2.93
N MET A 110 -9.72 6.79 -4.03
CA MET A 110 -10.41 6.63 -5.31
C MET A 110 -10.39 5.18 -5.81
N ALA A 111 -9.35 4.42 -5.46
CA ALA A 111 -9.25 2.99 -5.78
C ALA A 111 -10.35 2.14 -5.13
N LEU A 112 -10.90 2.60 -4.00
CA LEU A 112 -11.98 1.93 -3.28
C LEU A 112 -13.37 2.45 -3.71
N THR A 113 -13.45 3.60 -4.40
CA THR A 113 -14.74 4.16 -4.85
C THR A 113 -14.98 3.98 -6.34
N ALA A 114 -13.95 3.61 -7.10
CA ALA A 114 -14.06 3.33 -8.52
C ALA A 114 -14.89 2.08 -8.76
N SER A 115 -16.14 2.24 -9.20
CA SER A 115 -16.92 1.13 -9.76
C SER A 115 -16.18 0.55 -10.96
N ALA A 116 -15.76 -0.70 -10.84
CA ALA A 116 -15.06 -1.44 -11.89
C ALA A 116 -15.94 -1.49 -13.15
N GLY A 117 -15.54 -0.78 -14.21
CA GLY A 117 -16.32 -0.81 -15.46
C GLY A 117 -15.74 -0.08 -16.66
N ASN A 118 -14.83 0.90 -16.52
CA ASN A 118 -14.25 1.57 -17.68
C ASN A 118 -12.71 1.59 -17.66
N GLU A 119 -12.10 1.36 -18.83
CA GLU A 119 -10.65 1.35 -19.05
C GLU A 119 -10.01 2.69 -18.67
N PHE A 120 -10.75 3.79 -18.86
CA PHE A 120 -10.34 5.12 -18.46
C PHE A 120 -10.07 5.25 -16.96
N THR A 121 -10.94 4.71 -16.10
CA THR A 121 -10.75 4.71 -14.65
C THR A 121 -9.55 3.88 -14.26
N HIS A 122 -9.31 2.76 -14.95
CA HIS A 122 -8.12 1.93 -14.74
C HIS A 122 -6.82 2.69 -15.08
N ALA A 123 -6.78 3.38 -16.23
CA ALA A 123 -5.65 4.20 -16.63
C ALA A 123 -5.41 5.36 -15.65
N MET A 124 -6.48 6.01 -15.20
CA MET A 124 -6.44 7.09 -14.22
C MET A 124 -5.91 6.61 -12.86
N LEU A 125 -6.41 5.49 -12.34
CA LEU A 125 -5.93 4.90 -11.09
C LEU A 125 -4.45 4.50 -11.18
N LYS A 126 -4.01 3.94 -12.32
CA LYS A 126 -2.61 3.63 -12.55
C LYS A 126 -1.72 4.89 -12.51
N ALA A 127 -2.17 5.98 -13.15
CA ALA A 127 -1.44 7.25 -13.13
C ALA A 127 -1.37 7.85 -11.72
N ILE A 128 -2.48 7.86 -10.99
CA ILE A 128 -2.54 8.35 -9.60
C ILE A 128 -1.62 7.52 -8.70
N ASN A 129 -1.67 6.18 -8.80
CA ASN A 129 -0.81 5.30 -8.02
C ASN A 129 0.68 5.58 -8.28
N GLY A 130 1.08 5.72 -9.55
CA GLY A 130 2.44 6.08 -9.93
C GLY A 130 2.88 7.43 -9.37
N MET A 131 2.07 8.47 -9.56
CA MET A 131 2.35 9.83 -9.06
C MET A 131 2.42 9.87 -7.53
N MET A 132 1.55 9.13 -6.84
CA MET A 132 1.55 9.04 -5.38
C MET A 132 2.84 8.38 -4.88
N LEU A 133 3.27 7.29 -5.52
CA LEU A 133 4.55 6.66 -5.21
C LEU A 133 5.70 7.65 -5.41
N ASP A 134 5.74 8.37 -6.53
CA ASP A 134 6.79 9.36 -6.79
C ASP A 134 6.81 10.51 -5.76
N MET A 135 5.63 11.00 -5.35
CA MET A 135 5.51 11.99 -4.28
C MET A 135 6.04 11.45 -2.95
N LEU A 136 5.70 10.21 -2.60
CA LEU A 136 6.15 9.57 -1.36
C LEU A 136 7.67 9.42 -1.31
N ALA A 137 8.30 9.08 -2.43
CA ALA A 137 9.75 9.01 -2.57
C ALA A 137 10.40 10.37 -2.32
N ALA A 138 9.89 11.41 -2.98
CA ALA A 138 10.44 12.76 -2.90
C ALA A 138 10.41 13.33 -1.48
N ILE A 139 9.33 13.05 -0.72
CA ILE A 139 9.24 13.48 0.68
C ILE A 139 10.24 12.73 1.55
N ALA A 140 10.36 11.41 1.37
CA ALA A 140 11.26 10.60 2.19
C ALA A 140 12.73 10.96 2.02
N TRP A 141 13.15 11.38 0.82
CA TRP A 141 14.53 11.78 0.55
C TRP A 141 14.84 13.21 0.97
N LYS A 142 13.83 14.07 1.16
CA LYS A 142 14.04 15.43 1.69
C LYS A 142 14.47 15.42 3.17
N ASP A 143 14.11 14.38 3.90
CA ASP A 143 14.43 14.20 5.32
C ASP A 143 15.77 13.47 5.56
N TYR A 144 16.56 13.25 4.50
CA TYR A 144 17.90 12.65 4.52
C TYR A 144 18.96 13.71 4.19
#